data_AF-A0A1I8PX32-F1
#
_entry.id   AF-A0A1I8PX32-F1
#
_cell.length_a   1.000
_cell.length_b   1.000
_cell.length_c   1.000
_cell.angle_alpha   90.00
_cell.angle_beta   90.00
_cell.angle_gamma   90.00
#
_symmetry.space_group_name_H-M   'P 1'
#
loop_
_entity.id
_entity.type
_entity.pdbx_description
1 polymer ?
#
loop_
_entity_poly.entity_id
_entity_poly.type
_entity_poly.pdbx_seq_one_letter_code
_entity_poly.pdbx_strand_id
1 'polypeptide(L)'
;MKCSWKGVEPNDRVKLIIELFKFSRGYWQSTPFTIITMDFCKEQFMPKKYWYDNWTQYIPEEERLCVTNFGHIYHMQEYEFRLIFDLTIQVNGLHKIEFKAWAYDEDNKLRNTSICFEIEGYFNRI
;
A
#
# COMPACT_ATOMS: atom_id res chain seq x y z
N MET A 1 14.43 -1.19 -1.45
CA MET A 1 13.41 -0.50 -2.28
C MET A 1 13.76 1.00 -2.35
N LYS A 2 13.76 1.64 -3.52
CA LYS A 2 14.08 3.08 -3.66
C LYS A 2 12.81 3.88 -3.98
N CYS A 3 12.57 4.98 -3.28
CA CYS A 3 11.50 5.91 -3.64
C CYS A 3 11.81 6.63 -4.96
N SER A 4 10.90 6.52 -5.92
CA SER A 4 10.99 7.14 -7.25
C SER A 4 9.91 8.21 -7.50
N TRP A 5 9.13 8.61 -6.49
CA TRP A 5 8.06 9.60 -6.62
C TRP A 5 8.64 11.01 -6.76
N LYS A 6 8.70 11.53 -7.99
CA LYS A 6 9.20 12.88 -8.26
C LYS A 6 8.13 13.93 -7.94
N GLY A 7 8.52 15.05 -7.34
CA GLY A 7 7.64 16.20 -7.10
C GLY A 7 6.82 16.14 -5.81
N VAL A 8 7.16 15.20 -4.91
CA VAL A 8 6.66 15.16 -3.54
C VAL A 8 7.72 15.64 -2.56
N GLU A 9 7.26 16.13 -1.41
CA GLU A 9 8.10 16.66 -0.35
C GLU A 9 7.93 15.85 0.95
N PRO A 10 8.95 15.78 1.83
CA PRO A 10 8.91 14.94 3.02
C PRO A 10 7.68 15.16 3.94
N ASN A 11 7.15 16.39 3.99
CA ASN A 11 6.01 16.76 4.81
C ASN A 11 4.65 16.52 4.13
N ASP A 12 4.63 16.05 2.89
CA ASP A 12 3.39 15.80 2.17
C ASP A 12 2.55 14.73 2.86
N ARG A 13 1.25 15.00 3.00
CA ARG A 13 0.27 14.00 3.42
C ARG A 13 -0.02 13.06 2.26
N VAL A 14 0.08 11.75 2.49
CA VAL A 14 -0.23 10.74 1.48
C VAL A 14 -1.59 10.10 1.76
N LYS A 15 -2.53 10.22 0.81
CA LYS A 15 -3.74 9.40 0.77
C LYS A 15 -3.45 8.14 -0.04
N LEU A 16 -3.68 6.98 0.54
CA LEU A 16 -3.53 5.67 -0.11
C LEU A 16 -4.88 4.97 -0.17
N ILE A 17 -5.23 4.47 -1.35
CA ILE A 17 -6.39 3.60 -1.58
C ILE A 17 -5.88 2.32 -2.22
N ILE A 18 -6.34 1.19 -1.69
CA ILE A 18 -6.03 -0.14 -2.20
C ILE A 18 -7.34 -0.90 -2.39
N GLU A 19 -7.53 -1.40 -3.60
CA GLU A 19 -8.74 -2.10 -4.01
C GLU A 19 -8.38 -3.50 -4.51
N LEU A 20 -9.08 -4.52 -3.98
CA LEU A 20 -8.96 -5.89 -4.47
C LEU A 20 -10.05 -6.16 -5.51
N PHE A 21 -9.63 -6.72 -6.64
CA PHE A 21 -10.50 -7.16 -7.72
C PHE A 21 -10.36 -8.67 -7.93
N LYS A 22 -11.45 -9.30 -8.35
CA LYS A 22 -11.50 -10.70 -8.76
C LYS A 22 -11.80 -10.79 -10.24
N PHE A 23 -11.04 -11.59 -10.98
CA PHE A 23 -11.34 -11.85 -12.38
C PHE A 23 -12.49 -12.86 -12.48
N SER A 24 -13.57 -12.48 -13.16
CA SER A 24 -14.74 -13.33 -13.34
C SER A 24 -15.44 -13.00 -14.65
N ARG A 25 -15.80 -14.03 -15.43
CA ARG A 25 -16.54 -13.88 -16.70
C ARG A 25 -15.88 -12.91 -17.70
N GLY A 26 -14.55 -12.86 -17.73
CA GLY A 26 -13.79 -12.09 -18.72
C GLY A 26 -13.50 -10.64 -18.32
N TYR A 27 -13.83 -10.20 -17.11
CA TYR A 27 -13.53 -8.85 -16.63
C TYR A 27 -13.19 -8.84 -15.13
N TRP A 28 -12.59 -7.74 -14.68
CA TRP A 28 -12.27 -7.48 -13.29
C TRP A 28 -13.51 -6.98 -12.54
N GLN A 29 -13.92 -7.71 -11.51
CA GLN A 29 -15.02 -7.37 -10.61
C GLN A 29 -14.46 -6.82 -9.30
N SER A 30 -14.94 -5.65 -8.89
CA SER A 30 -14.60 -5.11 -7.57
C SER A 30 -15.08 -6.06 -6.47
N THR A 31 -14.27 -6.23 -5.44
CA THR A 31 -14.63 -6.98 -4.23
C THR A 31 -14.98 -5.99 -3.10
N PRO A 32 -15.63 -6.45 -2.01
CA PRO A 32 -15.84 -5.61 -0.84
C PRO A 32 -14.56 -5.19 -0.10
N PHE A 33 -13.39 -5.72 -0.47
CA PHE A 33 -12.13 -5.38 0.19
C PHE A 33 -11.53 -4.12 -0.41
N THR A 34 -11.55 -3.07 0.40
CA THR A 34 -10.87 -1.81 0.12
C THR A 34 -10.20 -1.33 1.38
N ILE A 35 -8.94 -0.92 1.28
CA ILE A 35 -8.20 -0.26 2.35
C ILE A 35 -8.05 1.20 1.96
N ILE A 36 -8.48 2.09 2.86
CA ILE A 36 -8.32 3.54 2.68
C ILE A 36 -7.49 4.05 3.86
N THR A 37 -6.33 4.63 3.56
CA THR A 37 -5.48 5.29 4.55
C THR A 37 -5.38 6.77 4.17
N MET A 38 -5.93 7.65 5.00
CA MET A 38 -6.03 9.08 4.69
C MET A 38 -4.71 9.83 4.86
N ASP A 39 -3.87 9.35 5.77
CA ASP A 39 -2.53 9.86 6.02
C ASP A 39 -1.57 8.68 6.25
N PHE A 40 -1.14 8.11 5.14
CA PHE A 40 -0.22 6.98 5.13
C PHE A 40 1.11 7.33 5.78
N CYS A 41 1.62 8.56 5.59
CA CYS A 41 2.88 8.97 6.19
C CYS A 41 2.86 8.85 7.71
N LYS A 42 1.75 9.28 8.32
CA LYS A 42 1.54 9.21 9.76
C LYS A 42 1.29 7.78 10.25
N GLU A 43 0.55 6.97 9.49
CA GLU A 43 0.11 5.65 9.95
C GLU A 43 1.12 4.52 9.71
N GLN A 44 1.99 4.63 8.70
CA GLN A 44 2.74 3.48 8.20
C GLN A 44 3.67 2.85 9.25
N PHE A 45 4.28 3.65 10.14
CA PHE A 45 5.22 3.20 11.17
C PHE A 45 4.61 3.13 12.58
N MET A 46 3.32 3.40 12.72
CA MET A 46 2.65 3.36 14.02
C MET A 46 2.42 1.91 14.46
N PRO A 47 2.85 1.50 15.67
CA PRO A 47 2.57 0.16 16.18
C PRO A 47 1.08 -0.17 16.18
N LYS A 48 0.72 -1.43 15.90
CA LYS A 48 -0.67 -1.93 15.82
C LYS A 48 -1.50 -1.37 14.66
N LYS A 49 -0.88 -0.64 13.73
CA LYS A 49 -1.51 -0.30 12.44
C LYS A 49 -1.21 -1.41 11.44
N TYR A 50 -2.15 -1.61 10.51
CA TYR A 50 -2.04 -2.61 9.45
C TYR A 50 -0.68 -2.61 8.75
N TRP A 51 -0.17 -1.41 8.40
CA TRP A 51 1.11 -1.23 7.72
C TRP A 51 2.30 -1.67 8.55
N TYR A 52 2.31 -1.35 9.84
CA TYR A 52 3.38 -1.73 10.76
C TYR A 52 3.41 -3.25 10.94
N ASP A 53 2.28 -3.84 11.29
CA ASP A 53 2.19 -5.25 11.64
C ASP A 53 2.47 -6.18 10.44
N ASN A 54 2.22 -5.72 9.20
CA ASN A 54 2.39 -6.55 8.01
C ASN A 54 3.63 -6.20 7.17
N TRP A 55 4.25 -5.04 7.37
CA TRP A 55 5.32 -4.59 6.47
C TRP A 55 6.39 -3.73 7.15
N THR A 56 6.05 -2.54 7.65
CA THR A 56 7.07 -1.53 7.94
C THR A 56 7.87 -1.79 9.22
N GLN A 57 7.40 -2.68 10.10
CA GLN A 57 8.18 -3.10 11.27
C GLN A 57 9.51 -3.76 10.89
N TYR A 58 9.60 -4.33 9.68
CA TYR A 58 10.80 -4.99 9.15
C TYR A 58 11.79 -4.02 8.47
N ILE A 59 11.52 -2.72 8.53
CA ILE A 59 12.43 -1.64 8.11
C ILE A 59 13.22 -1.17 9.35
N PRO A 60 14.57 -1.07 9.28
CA PRO A 60 15.40 -0.50 10.34
C PRO A 60 14.90 0.87 10.78
N GLU A 61 14.94 1.16 12.08
CA GLU A 61 14.33 2.38 12.66
C GLU A 61 14.91 3.65 12.07
N GLU A 62 16.22 3.66 11.81
CA GLU A 62 16.97 4.75 11.18
C GLU A 62 16.54 5.05 9.73
N GLU A 63 15.84 4.13 9.07
CA GLU A 63 15.36 4.27 7.70
C GLU A 63 13.85 4.53 7.61
N ARG A 64 13.14 4.63 8.74
CA ARG A 64 11.68 4.84 8.80
C ARG A 64 11.28 6.28 8.50
N LEU A 65 11.56 6.70 7.27
CA LEU A 65 11.11 7.96 6.69
C LEU A 65 9.87 7.72 5.83
N CYS A 66 9.01 8.74 5.67
CA CYS A 66 7.87 8.58 4.79
C CYS A 66 8.29 8.36 3.34
N VAL A 67 7.51 7.58 2.59
CA VAL A 67 7.66 7.32 1.15
C VAL A 67 7.69 8.57 0.27
N THR A 68 7.40 9.74 0.80
CA THR A 68 7.54 11.05 0.13
C THR A 68 8.98 11.55 0.09
N ASN A 69 9.91 10.93 0.84
CA ASN A 69 11.33 11.25 0.79
C ASN A 69 11.93 10.72 -0.52
N PHE A 70 11.93 11.57 -1.55
CA PHE A 70 12.41 11.21 -2.87
C PHE A 70 13.86 10.70 -2.84
N GLY A 71 14.10 9.55 -3.48
CA GLY A 71 15.42 8.94 -3.57
C GLY A 71 15.83 8.14 -2.33
N HIS A 72 15.06 8.18 -1.24
CA HIS A 72 15.30 7.36 -0.04
C HIS A 72 15.29 5.86 -0.37
N ILE A 73 16.17 5.11 0.28
CA ILE A 73 16.34 3.68 0.09
C ILE A 73 15.96 2.97 1.38
N TYR A 74 14.98 2.08 1.30
CA TYR A 74 14.59 1.18 2.37
C TYR A 74 15.28 -0.18 2.20
N HIS A 75 16.00 -0.63 3.21
CA HIS A 75 16.47 -1.99 3.38
C HIS A 75 15.45 -2.74 4.23
N MET A 76 14.84 -3.77 3.64
CA MET A 76 13.93 -4.63 4.39
C MET A 76 14.71 -5.85 4.87
N GLN A 77 14.53 -6.19 6.14
CA GLN A 77 14.98 -7.47 6.65
C GLN A 77 14.15 -8.59 6.01
N GLU A 78 14.71 -9.78 5.86
CA GLU A 78 13.94 -10.94 5.40
C GLU A 78 12.86 -11.28 6.42
N TYR A 79 11.62 -11.44 5.95
CA TYR A 79 10.49 -11.81 6.80
C TYR A 79 9.49 -12.65 6.03
N GLU A 80 8.73 -13.46 6.77
CA GLU A 80 7.63 -14.23 6.20
C GLU A 80 6.35 -13.39 6.24
N PHE A 81 5.89 -12.98 5.06
CA PHE A 81 4.64 -12.24 4.94
C PHE A 81 3.45 -13.20 5.05
N ARG A 82 2.77 -13.19 6.21
CA ARG A 82 1.56 -13.98 6.46
C ARG A 82 0.32 -13.11 6.47
N LEU A 83 -0.39 -13.08 5.36
CA LEU A 83 -1.73 -12.51 5.30
C LEU A 83 -2.77 -13.56 5.68
N ILE A 84 -3.34 -13.43 6.87
CA ILE A 84 -4.47 -14.26 7.32
C ILE A 84 -5.72 -13.40 7.25
N PHE A 85 -6.66 -13.80 6.39
CA PHE A 85 -7.98 -13.17 6.31
C PHE A 85 -9.04 -14.20 6.72
N ASP A 86 -9.87 -13.84 7.70
CA ASP A 86 -11.03 -14.66 8.08
C ASP A 86 -12.21 -14.30 7.16
N LEU A 87 -12.31 -15.02 6.04
CA LEU A 87 -13.26 -14.71 4.98
C LEU A 87 -14.32 -15.80 4.88
N THR A 88 -15.59 -15.40 4.97
CA THR A 88 -16.75 -16.26 4.74
C THR A 88 -17.05 -16.47 3.25
N ILE A 89 -16.27 -15.86 2.35
CA ILE A 89 -16.49 -15.88 0.90
C ILE A 89 -15.42 -16.68 0.14
N GLN A 90 -15.80 -17.26 -0.99
CA GLN A 90 -14.89 -18.02 -1.84
C GLN A 90 -13.92 -17.09 -2.59
N VAL A 91 -12.70 -16.98 -2.05
CA VAL A 91 -11.60 -16.18 -2.63
C VAL A 91 -10.77 -16.89 -3.68
N ASN A 92 -11.11 -18.13 -4.07
CA ASN A 92 -10.34 -18.81 -5.12
C ASN A 92 -10.45 -18.10 -6.47
N GLY A 93 -9.33 -18.03 -7.18
CA GLY A 93 -9.24 -17.53 -8.54
C GLY A 93 -8.18 -16.45 -8.72
N LEU A 94 -8.13 -15.92 -9.95
CA LEU A 94 -7.26 -14.81 -10.30
C LEU A 94 -7.79 -13.50 -9.71
N HIS A 95 -6.92 -12.79 -9.00
CA HIS A 95 -7.19 -11.51 -8.38
C HIS A 95 -6.14 -10.49 -8.82
N LYS A 96 -6.49 -9.22 -8.69
CA LYS A 96 -5.52 -8.14 -8.74
C LYS A 96 -5.76 -7.15 -7.62
N ILE A 97 -4.69 -6.52 -7.17
CA ILE A 97 -4.72 -5.45 -6.19
C ILE A 97 -4.28 -4.18 -6.91
N GLU A 98 -5.12 -3.15 -6.91
CA GLU A 98 -4.74 -1.82 -7.40
C GLU A 98 -4.34 -0.93 -6.22
N PHE A 99 -3.16 -0.31 -6.33
CA PHE A 99 -2.65 0.67 -5.37
C PHE A 99 -2.71 2.05 -6.01
N LYS A 100 -3.36 3.01 -5.33
CA LYS A 100 -3.46 4.41 -5.76
C LYS A 100 -3.05 5.32 -4.61
N ALA A 101 -2.01 6.12 -4.82
CA ALA A 101 -1.54 7.06 -3.81
C ALA A 101 -1.47 8.49 -4.36
N TRP A 102 -1.96 9.44 -3.57
CA TRP A 102 -1.95 10.87 -3.85
C TRP A 102 -1.25 11.61 -2.73
N ALA A 103 -0.35 12.53 -3.09
CA ALA A 103 0.33 13.41 -2.14
C ALA A 103 -0.36 14.78 -2.12
N TYR A 104 -0.46 15.36 -0.93
CA TYR A 104 -1.02 16.68 -0.69
C TYR A 104 0.02 17.50 0.10
N ASP A 105 0.23 18.75 -0.29
CA ASP A 105 1.11 19.65 0.46
C ASP A 105 0.50 20.08 1.81
N GLU A 106 1.24 20.91 2.55
CA GLU A 106 0.82 21.42 3.86
C GLU A 106 -0.47 22.24 3.80
N ASP A 107 -0.78 22.85 2.65
CA ASP A 107 -2.01 23.59 2.37
C ASP A 107 -3.14 22.68 1.86
N ASN A 108 -2.97 21.36 1.94
CA ASN A 108 -3.88 20.33 1.39
C ASN A 108 -4.12 20.42 -0.13
N LYS A 109 -3.19 21.01 -0.87
CA LYS A 109 -3.24 21.05 -2.33
C LYS A 109 -2.66 19.76 -2.91
N LEU A 110 -3.38 19.16 -3.85
CA LEU A 110 -2.96 17.93 -4.51
C LEU A 110 -1.68 18.19 -5.35
N ARG A 111 -0.66 17.35 -5.18
CA ARG A 111 0.53 17.35 -6.04
C ARG A 111 0.18 16.84 -7.43
N ASN A 112 0.86 17.35 -8.46
CA ASN A 112 0.60 16.99 -9.87
C ASN A 112 0.95 15.54 -10.26
N THR A 113 1.53 14.77 -9.34
CA THR A 113 1.93 13.38 -9.57
C THR A 113 1.28 12.47 -8.55
N SER A 114 0.90 11.27 -8.99
CA SER A 114 0.36 10.20 -8.16
C SER A 114 1.09 8.89 -8.45
N ILE A 115 1.09 7.98 -7.49
CA ILE A 115 1.53 6.60 -7.72
C ILE A 115 0.31 5.74 -8.05
N CYS A 116 0.42 4.94 -9.11
CA CYS A 116 -0.55 3.91 -9.44
C CYS A 116 0.20 2.67 -9.93
N PHE A 117 -0.05 1.53 -9.31
CA PHE A 117 0.43 0.23 -9.78
C PHE A 117 -0.54 -0.87 -9.39
N GLU A 118 -0.41 -2.02 -10.04
CA GLU A 118 -1.21 -3.19 -9.74
C GLU A 118 -0.34 -4.42 -9.54
N ILE A 119 -0.84 -5.35 -8.72
CA ILE A 119 -0.25 -6.66 -8.50
C ILE A 119 -1.31 -7.70 -8.86
N GLU A 120 -1.00 -8.60 -9.77
CA GLU A 120 -1.87 -9.74 -10.10
C GLU A 120 -1.39 -10.99 -9.37
N GLY A 121 -2.33 -11.83 -8.92
CA GLY A 121 -2.02 -13.06 -8.20
C GLY A 121 -3.18 -14.04 -8.18
N TYR A 122 -2.87 -15.32 -8.02
CA TYR A 122 -3.87 -16.37 -7.91
C TYR A 122 -4.05 -16.82 -6.46
N PHE A 123 -5.28 -16.74 -5.97
CA PHE A 123 -5.63 -17.17 -4.62
C PHE A 123 -6.05 -18.64 -4.66
N ASN A 124 -5.35 -19.45 -3.88
CA ASN A 124 -5.66 -20.86 -3.67
C ASN A 124 -6.11 -21.07 -2.22
N ARG A 125 -7.13 -21.90 -2.05
CA ARG A 125 -7.52 -22.40 -0.72
C ARG A 125 -6.42 -23.34 -0.25
N ILE A 126 -5.89 -23.07 0.93
CA ILE A 126 -4.96 -23.94 1.67
C ILE A 126 -5.77 -25.00 2.42
#